data_AF-A0A4D4JAA6-F1
#
_entry.id   AF-A0A4D4JAA6-F1
#
_cell.length_a   1.000
_cell.length_b   1.000
_cell.length_c   1.000
_cell.angle_alpha   90.00
_cell.angle_beta   90.00
_cell.angle_gamma   90.00
#
_symmetry.space_group_name_H-M   'P 1'
#
loop_
_entity.id
_entity.type
_entity.pdbx_description
1 polymer ?
#
loop_
_entity_poly.entity_id
_entity_poly.type
_entity_poly.pdbx_seq_one_letter_code
_entity_poly.pdbx_strand_id
1 'polypeptide(L)'
;MRLLAEAGALVYTCARNYIEAGAASFGEALRAGTPVIALAWDPGTCAEAALCERSGFVVQLDHDDDDEIAAKALADAIEQVTPLRAAEVQEIGLARFDPVRHFQALAARPC
;
A
#
# COMPACT_ATOMS: atom_id res chain seq x y z
N MET A 1 -13.70 -9.46 -4.38
CA MET A 1 -13.48 -8.31 -3.47
C MET A 1 -14.03 -8.50 -2.05
N ARG A 2 -14.93 -9.46 -1.76
CA ARG A 2 -15.48 -9.64 -0.40
C ARG A 2 -14.41 -9.81 0.69
N LEU A 3 -13.34 -10.55 0.39
CA LEU A 3 -12.22 -10.77 1.33
C LEU A 3 -11.46 -9.49 1.69
N LEU A 4 -11.26 -8.56 0.74
CA LEU A 4 -10.56 -7.30 1.03
C LEU A 4 -11.46 -6.42 1.90
N ALA A 5 -12.71 -6.20 1.50
CA ALA A 5 -13.63 -5.32 2.22
C ALA A 5 -13.94 -5.79 3.66
N GLU A 6 -13.79 -7.08 3.97
CA GLU A 6 -13.96 -7.64 5.31
C GLU A 6 -12.66 -7.70 6.13
N ALA A 7 -11.49 -7.49 5.49
CA ALA A 7 -10.19 -7.52 6.16
C ALA A 7 -9.89 -6.20 6.88
N GLY A 8 -9.22 -6.29 8.04
CA GLY A 8 -8.76 -5.10 8.79
C GLY A 8 -7.58 -4.40 8.13
N ALA A 9 -6.69 -5.14 7.47
CA ALA A 9 -5.58 -4.62 6.69
C ALA A 9 -5.09 -5.67 5.67
N LEU A 10 -4.44 -5.21 4.60
CA LEU A 10 -3.65 -6.03 3.69
C LEU A 10 -2.17 -5.90 4.07
N VAL A 11 -1.53 -7.02 4.42
CA VAL A 11 -0.09 -7.07 4.63
C VAL A 11 0.59 -7.52 3.34
N TYR A 12 1.43 -6.65 2.79
CA TYR A 12 2.27 -6.90 1.64
C TYR A 12 3.71 -7.09 2.10
N THR A 13 4.25 -8.29 1.91
CA THR A 13 5.66 -8.59 2.14
C THR A 13 6.29 -9.11 0.86
N CYS A 14 7.59 -8.88 0.73
CA CYS A 14 8.37 -9.35 -0.41
C CYS A 14 9.68 -9.96 0.08
N ALA A 15 10.24 -10.88 -0.71
CA ALA A 15 11.60 -11.36 -0.46
C ALA A 15 12.60 -10.22 -0.70
N ARG A 16 13.75 -10.23 0.00
CA ARG A 16 14.78 -9.18 -0.10
C ARG A 16 15.17 -8.85 -1.54
N ASN A 17 15.32 -9.87 -2.37
CA ASN A 17 15.72 -9.73 -3.77
C ASN A 17 14.54 -9.58 -4.74
N TYR A 18 13.32 -9.39 -4.25
CA TYR A 18 12.14 -9.23 -5.08
C TYR A 18 12.02 -7.79 -5.57
N ILE A 19 12.03 -7.62 -6.89
CA ILE A 19 11.74 -6.36 -7.54
C ILE A 19 10.22 -6.29 -7.75
N GLU A 20 9.56 -5.34 -7.09
CA GLU A 20 8.10 -5.25 -7.03
C GLU A 20 7.41 -5.32 -8.41
N ALA A 21 6.43 -6.21 -8.54
CA ALA A 21 5.40 -6.12 -9.59
C ALA A 21 4.31 -5.13 -9.14
N GLY A 22 3.87 -4.26 -10.06
CA GLY A 22 3.19 -3.00 -9.75
C GLY A 22 1.94 -3.02 -8.84
N ALA A 23 1.56 -1.82 -8.40
CA ALA A 23 0.60 -1.50 -7.33
C ALA A 23 -0.89 -1.86 -7.57
N ALA A 24 -1.23 -2.77 -8.50
CA ALA A 24 -2.63 -3.09 -8.82
C ALA A 24 -3.40 -3.59 -7.58
N SER A 25 -2.80 -4.50 -6.81
CA SER A 25 -3.40 -5.03 -5.58
C SER A 25 -3.59 -3.97 -4.49
N PHE A 26 -2.74 -2.94 -4.44
CA PHE A 26 -2.92 -1.83 -3.51
C PHE A 26 -4.14 -1.00 -3.89
N GLY A 27 -4.31 -0.70 -5.18
CA GLY A 27 -5.50 -0.01 -5.67
C GLY A 27 -6.79 -0.78 -5.34
N GLU A 28 -6.79 -2.10 -5.51
CA GLU A 28 -7.95 -2.95 -5.17
C GLU A 28 -8.28 -2.92 -3.67
N ALA A 29 -7.27 -3.05 -2.81
CA ALA A 29 -7.42 -3.01 -1.35
C ALA A 29 -7.94 -1.65 -0.88
N LEU A 30 -7.29 -0.57 -1.32
CA LEU A 30 -7.67 0.79 -0.94
C LEU A 30 -9.07 1.13 -1.41
N ARG A 31 -9.45 0.79 -2.65
CA ARG A 31 -10.82 1.00 -3.16
C ARG A 31 -11.86 0.15 -2.42
N ALA A 32 -11.46 -0.94 -1.77
CA ALA A 32 -12.31 -1.74 -0.89
C ALA A 32 -12.41 -1.18 0.54
N GLY A 33 -11.63 -0.15 0.89
CA GLY A 33 -11.54 0.41 2.25
C GLY A 33 -10.54 -0.31 3.15
N THR A 34 -9.69 -1.16 2.58
CA THR A 34 -8.69 -1.94 3.32
C THR A 34 -7.36 -1.21 3.33
N PRO A 35 -6.84 -0.78 4.48
CA PRO A 35 -5.52 -0.16 4.55
C PRO A 35 -4.44 -1.18 4.22
N VAL A 36 -3.31 -0.69 3.69
CA VAL A 36 -2.19 -1.55 3.26
C VAL A 36 -0.98 -1.29 4.16
N ILE A 37 -0.32 -2.35 4.61
CA ILE A 37 1.00 -2.30 5.22
C ILE A 37 1.96 -2.98 4.26
N ALA A 38 2.98 -2.27 3.81
CA ALA A 38 3.96 -2.80 2.86
C ALA A 38 5.34 -2.84 3.49
N LEU A 39 6.00 -4.00 3.48
CA LEU A 39 7.41 -4.12 3.77
C LEU A 39 8.21 -3.91 2.48
N ALA A 40 9.16 -3.00 2.52
CA ALA A 40 10.04 -2.64 1.42
C ALA A 40 11.51 -2.75 1.85
N TRP A 41 12.31 -3.42 1.03
CA TRP A 41 13.76 -3.55 1.23
C TRP A 41 14.56 -2.48 0.47
N ASP A 42 13.96 -1.92 -0.57
CA ASP A 42 14.52 -0.85 -1.39
C ASP A 42 13.62 0.39 -1.32
N PRO A 43 14.16 1.61 -1.52
CA PRO A 43 13.34 2.80 -1.68
C PRO A 43 12.73 2.91 -3.08
N GLY A 44 11.79 3.84 -3.26
CA GLY A 44 11.21 4.14 -4.57
C GLY A 44 10.19 3.10 -5.04
N THR A 45 9.57 2.41 -4.09
CA THR A 45 8.63 1.30 -4.35
C THR A 45 7.29 1.77 -4.89
N CYS A 46 6.55 0.85 -5.50
CA CYS A 46 5.17 1.13 -5.88
C CYS A 46 4.26 1.30 -4.65
N ALA A 47 4.65 0.76 -3.49
CA ALA A 47 4.01 1.04 -2.21
C ALA A 47 4.17 2.51 -1.79
N GLU A 48 5.38 3.08 -1.88
CA GLU A 48 5.60 4.51 -1.59
C GLU A 48 4.76 5.43 -2.49
N ALA A 49 4.61 5.07 -3.77
CA ALA A 49 3.78 5.84 -4.70
C ALA A 49 2.28 5.69 -4.42
N ALA A 50 1.85 4.50 -4.00
CA ALA A 50 0.45 4.15 -3.78
C ALA A 50 -0.12 4.68 -2.46
N LEU A 51 0.67 4.67 -1.39
CA LEU A 51 0.20 4.85 -0.02
C LEU A 51 0.40 6.28 0.51
N CYS A 52 -0.36 6.62 1.55
CA CYS A 52 -0.08 7.75 2.43
C CYS A 52 -0.49 7.40 3.86
N GLU A 53 -0.17 8.27 4.82
CA GLU A 53 -0.45 8.10 6.26
C GLU A 53 -1.92 7.78 6.59
N ARG A 54 -2.86 8.14 5.72
CA ARG A 54 -4.30 7.92 5.90
C ARG A 54 -4.84 6.67 5.20
N SER A 55 -4.00 5.96 4.45
CA SER A 55 -4.40 4.81 3.63
C SER A 55 -3.52 3.57 3.85
N GLY A 56 -2.40 3.71 4.55
CA GLY A 56 -1.48 2.61 4.80
C GLY A 56 -0.15 3.07 5.38
N PHE A 57 0.79 2.14 5.44
CA PHE A 57 2.12 2.37 5.98
C PHE A 57 3.17 1.59 5.19
N VAL A 58 4.32 2.20 4.92
CA VAL A 58 5.48 1.53 4.32
C VAL A 58 6.53 1.33 5.41
N VAL A 59 6.83 0.07 5.69
CA VAL A 59 7.93 -0.35 6.55
C VAL A 59 9.15 -0.53 5.65
N GLN A 60 10.03 0.47 5.62
CA GLN A 60 11.29 0.37 4.91
C GLN A 60 12.38 -0.16 5.84
N LEU A 61 13.06 -1.23 5.44
CA LEU A 61 14.13 -1.88 6.18
C LEU A 61 15.41 -1.97 5.34
N ASP A 62 16.53 -2.16 6.01
CA ASP A 62 17.80 -2.43 5.33
C ASP A 62 17.89 -3.90 4.92
N HIS A 63 18.64 -4.20 3.86
CA HIS A 63 18.85 -5.58 3.40
C HIS A 63 19.64 -6.42 4.41
N ASP A 64 20.36 -5.77 5.32
CA ASP A 64 21.11 -6.42 6.40
C ASP A 64 20.28 -6.65 7.69
N ASP A 65 19.07 -6.08 7.80
CA ASP A 65 18.20 -6.27 8.97
C ASP A 65 17.71 -7.73 9.05
N ASP A 66 17.66 -8.34 10.22
CA ASP A 66 17.19 -9.73 10.34
C ASP A 66 15.66 -9.86 10.33
N ASP A 67 15.18 -11.10 10.31
CA ASP A 67 13.75 -11.41 10.24
C ASP A 67 12.99 -11.01 11.53
N GLU A 68 13.67 -10.93 12.68
CA GLU A 68 13.07 -10.49 13.96
C GLU A 68 12.82 -8.98 13.95
N ILE A 69 13.77 -8.20 13.44
CA ILE A 69 13.61 -6.76 13.19
C ILE A 69 12.45 -6.54 12.22
N ALA A 70 12.41 -7.31 11.13
CA ALA A 70 11.35 -7.20 10.13
C ALA A 70 9.97 -7.54 10.70
N ALA A 71 9.86 -8.62 11.47
CA ALA A 71 8.63 -9.03 12.12
C ALA A 71 8.14 -7.97 13.12
N LYS A 72 9.04 -7.41 13.93
CA LYS A 72 8.70 -6.36 14.89
C LYS A 72 8.22 -5.09 14.20
N ALA A 73 8.91 -4.65 13.16
CA ALA A 73 8.54 -3.46 12.41
C ALA A 73 7.18 -3.61 11.71
N LEU A 74 6.89 -4.80 11.16
CA LEU A 74 5.57 -5.13 10.62
C LEU A 74 4.48 -5.12 11.69
N ALA A 75 4.74 -5.69 12.86
CA ALA A 75 3.78 -5.68 13.97
C ALA A 75 3.43 -4.24 14.39
N ASP A 76 4.43 -3.38 14.52
CA ASP A 76 4.23 -1.97 14.88
C ASP A 76 3.45 -1.21 13.81
N ALA A 77 3.67 -1.53 12.53
CA ALA A 77 2.91 -0.93 11.44
C ALA A 77 1.45 -1.40 11.41
N ILE A 78 1.16 -2.66 11.77
CA ILE A 78 -0.22 -3.15 11.93
C ILE A 78 -0.96 -2.34 12.99
N GLU A 79 -0.31 -2.08 14.14
CA GLU A 79 -0.91 -1.25 15.20
C GLU A 79 -1.18 0.18 14.73
N GLN A 80 -0.28 0.76 13.93
CA GLN A 80 -0.45 2.13 13.40
C GLN A 80 -1.61 2.27 12.41
N VAL A 81 -1.91 1.25 11.61
CA VAL A 81 -3.02 1.32 10.64
C VAL A 81 -4.37 0.91 11.24
N THR A 82 -4.38 0.23 12.39
CA THR A 82 -5.60 -0.23 13.06
C THR A 82 -6.64 0.88 13.31
N PRO A 83 -6.27 2.12 13.68
CA PRO A 83 -7.22 3.21 13.86
C PRO A 83 -7.81 3.78 12.57
N LEU A 84 -7.28 3.43 11.39
CA LEU A 84 -7.75 3.97 10.12
C LEU A 84 -9.17 3.52 9.82
N ARG A 85 -10.01 4.46 9.37
CA ARG A 85 -11.41 4.18 9.06
C ARG A 85 -11.56 3.69 7.63
N ALA A 86 -12.22 2.55 7.46
CA ALA A 86 -12.42 1.94 6.14
C ALA A 86 -13.05 2.89 5.11
N ALA A 87 -14.01 3.73 5.52
CA ALA A 87 -14.65 4.71 4.64
C ALA A 87 -13.67 5.76 4.09
N GLU A 88 -12.71 6.18 4.91
CA GLU A 88 -11.70 7.17 4.54
C GLU A 88 -10.62 6.57 3.64
N VAL A 89 -10.17 5.36 3.97
CA VAL A 89 -9.29 4.57 3.11
C VAL A 89 -9.92 4.36 1.73
N GLN A 90 -11.23 4.04 1.70
CA GLN A 90 -11.99 3.85 0.48
C GLN A 90 -12.09 5.14 -0.34
N GLU A 91 -12.39 6.27 0.27
CA GLU A 91 -12.43 7.57 -0.41
C GLU A 91 -11.08 7.89 -1.07
N ILE A 92 -9.97 7.70 -0.34
CA ILE A 92 -8.62 7.89 -0.86
C ILE A 92 -8.34 6.93 -2.01
N GLY A 93 -8.68 5.64 -1.85
CA GLY A 93 -8.49 4.62 -2.88
C GLY A 93 -9.25 4.93 -4.16
N LEU A 94 -10.53 5.31 -4.05
CA LEU A 94 -11.36 5.69 -5.19
C LEU A 94 -10.82 6.93 -5.92
N ALA A 95 -10.27 7.90 -5.19
CA ALA A 95 -9.72 9.12 -5.76
C ALA A 95 -8.34 8.92 -6.41
N ARG A 96 -7.42 8.19 -5.75
CA ARG A 96 -6.06 7.94 -6.25
C ARG A 96 -6.04 6.93 -7.40
N PHE A 97 -6.86 5.89 -7.31
CA PHE A 97 -6.94 4.82 -8.30
C PHE A 97 -8.20 4.97 -9.16
N ASP A 98 -8.47 6.19 -9.63
CA ASP A 98 -9.53 6.48 -10.59
C ASP A 98 -8.99 6.26 -12.02
N PRO A 99 -9.45 5.21 -12.73
CA PRO A 99 -8.96 4.91 -14.07
C PRO A 99 -9.31 6.02 -15.07
N VAL A 100 -10.46 6.69 -14.92
CA VAL A 100 -10.87 7.75 -15.84
C VAL A 100 -9.94 8.95 -15.70
N ARG A 101 -9.68 9.40 -14.47
CA ARG A 101 -8.73 10.48 -14.21
C ARG A 101 -7.32 10.14 -14.67
N HIS A 102 -6.89 8.90 -14.47
CA HIS A 102 -5.58 8.43 -14.92
C HIS A 102 -5.41 8.58 -16.45
N PHE A 103 -6.35 8.05 -17.23
CA PHE A 103 -6.27 8.13 -18.69
C PHE A 103 -6.45 9.57 -19.21
N GLN A 104 -7.27 10.39 -18.55
CA GLN A 104 -7.37 11.82 -18.85
C GLN A 104 -6.03 12.54 -18.65
N ALA A 105 -5.34 12.26 -17.54
CA ALA A 105 -4.03 12.83 -17.26
C ALA A 105 -2.99 12.40 -18.30
N LEU A 106 -2.97 11.12 -18.69
CA LEU A 106 -2.08 10.63 -19.75
C LEU A 106 -2.35 11.30 -21.09
N ALA A 107 -3.61 11.46 -21.49
CA ALA A 107 -4.00 12.09 -22.74
C ALA A 107 -3.67 13.60 -22.78
N ALA A 108 -3.61 14.26 -21.62
CA ALA A 108 -3.29 15.69 -21.51
C ALA A 108 -1.78 16.00 -21.54
N ARG A 109 -0.89 14.98 -21.53
CA ARG A 109 0.56 15.21 -21.57
C ARG A 109 0.96 15.74 -22.97
N PRO A 110 1.64 16.89 -23.06
CA PRO A 110 2.20 17.35 -24.31
C PRO A 110 3.25 16.34 -24.80
N CYS A 111 3.22 16.06 -26.11
CA CYS A 111 4.21 15.23 -26.80
C CYS A 111 5.59 15.89 -26.85
#